data_AF-A0A946QGY4-F1
#
_entry.id   AF-A0A946QGY4-F1
#
_cell.length_a   1.000
_cell.length_b   1.000
_cell.length_c   1.000
_cell.angle_alpha   90.00
_cell.angle_beta   90.00
_cell.angle_gamma   90.00
#
_symmetry.space_group_name_H-M   'P 1'
#
loop_
_entity.id
_entity.type
_entity.pdbx_description
1 polymer ?
#
loop_
_entity_poly.entity_id
_entity_poly.type
_entity_poly.pdbx_seq_one_letter_code
_entity_poly.pdbx_strand_id
1 'polypeptide(L)'
;MLISDLQNALAKVKTLSGMLPICAHCKKILDDKGYWNQIEGYIQKHSDAEFSHSMCPECSDKLYGKEDWYIEMKKEEKQKE
;
A
#
# COMPACT_ATOMS: atom_id res chain seq x y z
N MET A 1 -32.40 -6.96 15.51
CA MET A 1 -32.06 -6.89 16.96
C MET A 1 -31.00 -5.81 17.08
N LEU A 2 -31.30 -4.73 17.79
CA LEU A 2 -30.56 -3.45 17.78
C LEU A 2 -29.03 -3.58 17.95
N ILE A 3 -28.57 -4.59 18.71
CA ILE A 3 -27.15 -4.87 18.96
C ILE A 3 -26.43 -5.30 17.66
N SER A 4 -27.07 -6.12 16.83
CA SER A 4 -26.49 -6.56 15.55
C SER A 4 -26.39 -5.41 14.56
N ASP A 5 -27.39 -4.54 14.54
CA ASP A 5 -27.39 -3.35 13.67
C ASP A 5 -26.31 -2.35 14.07
N LEU A 6 -26.07 -2.18 15.38
CA LEU A 6 -25.00 -1.33 15.91
C LEU A 6 -23.61 -1.90 15.59
N GLN A 7 -23.42 -3.22 15.75
CA GLN A 7 -22.17 -3.91 15.39
C GLN A 7 -21.86 -3.81 13.89
N ASN A 8 -22.87 -3.99 13.04
CA ASN A 8 -22.73 -3.84 11.59
C ASN A 8 -22.43 -2.40 11.16
N ALA A 9 -23.03 -1.41 11.83
CA ALA A 9 -22.71 0.00 11.60
C ALA A 9 -21.25 0.30 11.97
N LEU A 10 -20.77 -0.19 13.12
CA LEU A 10 -19.38 -0.05 13.56
C LEU A 10 -18.38 -0.71 12.60
N ALA A 11 -18.71 -1.88 12.04
CA ALA A 11 -17.89 -2.55 11.03
C ALA A 11 -17.81 -1.75 9.70
N LYS A 12 -18.87 -1.02 9.34
CA LYS A 12 -18.90 -0.15 8.15
C LYS A 12 -18.20 1.21 8.32
N VAL A 13 -17.95 1.65 9.56
CA VAL A 13 -17.26 2.94 9.82
C VAL A 13 -15.79 2.91 9.36
N LYS A 14 -15.18 1.72 9.25
CA LYS A 14 -13.77 1.56 8.80
C LYS A 14 -13.61 1.37 7.28
N THR A 15 -14.66 1.57 6.50
CA THR A 15 -14.53 1.45 5.05
C THR A 15 -14.15 2.81 4.46
N LEU A 16 -12.89 2.97 4.04
CA LEU A 16 -12.47 4.07 3.17
C LEU A 16 -13.45 4.19 2.00
N SER A 17 -14.19 5.29 1.95
CA SER A 17 -15.23 5.54 0.95
C SER A 17 -15.23 7.01 0.55
N GLY A 18 -15.65 7.29 -0.67
CA GLY A 18 -15.67 8.65 -1.24
C GLY A 18 -14.43 9.01 -2.05
N MET A 19 -14.35 10.29 -2.45
CA MET A 19 -13.22 10.82 -3.23
C MET A 19 -12.17 11.40 -2.29
N LEU A 20 -10.93 10.93 -2.41
CA LEU A 20 -9.79 11.44 -1.66
C LEU A 20 -8.95 12.39 -2.54
N PRO A 21 -8.80 13.67 -2.15
CA PRO A 21 -7.90 14.58 -2.84
C PRO A 21 -6.44 14.14 -2.66
N ILE A 22 -5.76 13.90 -3.78
CA ILE A 22 -4.35 13.47 -3.84
C ILE A 22 -3.52 14.55 -4.55
N CYS A 23 -2.33 14.85 -4.02
CA CYS A 23 -1.39 15.75 -4.67
C CYS A 23 -0.90 15.15 -5.99
N ALA A 24 -1.08 15.86 -7.10
CA ALA A 24 -0.68 15.37 -8.42
C ALA A 24 0.83 15.08 -8.53
N HIS A 25 1.67 15.82 -7.78
CA HIS A 25 3.13 15.70 -7.80
C HIS A 25 3.65 14.62 -6.85
N CYS A 26 3.41 14.76 -5.54
CA CYS A 26 4.01 13.89 -4.52
C CYS A 26 3.08 12.77 -3.99
N LYS A 27 1.85 12.68 -4.51
CA LYS A 27 0.84 11.67 -4.18
C LYS A 27 0.37 11.63 -2.72
N LYS A 28 0.73 12.59 -1.88
CA LYS A 28 0.14 12.73 -0.53
C LYS A 28 -1.38 12.92 -0.58
N ILE A 29 -2.09 12.42 0.43
CA ILE A 29 -3.54 12.59 0.61
C ILE A 29 -3.80 13.79 1.51
N LEU A 30 -4.74 14.65 1.13
CA LEU A 30 -5.27 15.71 1.99
C LEU A 30 -6.35 15.13 2.90
N ASP A 31 -6.15 15.21 4.22
CA ASP A 31 -7.09 14.70 5.21
C ASP A 31 -8.22 15.71 5.55
N ASP A 32 -9.15 15.27 6.41
CA ASP A 32 -10.29 16.04 6.89
C ASP A 32 -9.91 17.27 7.74
N LYS A 33 -8.67 17.33 8.22
CA LYS A 33 -8.10 18.44 8.98
C LYS A 33 -7.28 19.39 8.10
N GLY A 34 -7.17 19.11 6.81
CA GLY A 34 -6.41 19.90 5.85
C GLY A 34 -4.91 19.63 5.84
N TYR A 35 -4.45 18.52 6.43
CA TYR A 35 -3.05 18.12 6.40
C TYR A 35 -2.74 17.15 5.26
N TRP A 36 -1.53 17.26 4.71
CA TRP A 36 -1.02 16.35 3.69
C TRP A 36 -0.27 15.17 4.31
N ASN A 37 -0.83 13.99 4.18
CA ASN A 37 -0.32 12.74 4.75
C ASN A 37 0.21 11.80 3.67
N GLN A 38 1.16 10.92 4.04
CA GLN A 38 1.54 9.79 3.18
C GLN A 38 0.34 8.85 2.99
N ILE A 39 0.24 8.22 1.82
CA ILE A 39 -0.91 7.38 1.46
C ILE A 39 -1.04 6.23 2.45
N GLU A 40 0.07 5.55 2.74
CA GLU A 40 0.13 4.37 3.61
C GLU A 40 -0.39 4.73 5.01
N GLY A 41 0.08 5.85 5.57
CA GLY A 41 -0.35 6.32 6.89
C GLY A 41 -1.83 6.71 6.94
N TYR A 42 -2.35 7.31 5.85
CA TYR A 42 -3.78 7.61 5.76
C TYR A 42 -4.61 6.33 5.68
N ILE A 43 -4.25 5.39 4.80
CA ILE A 43 -5.01 4.14 4.62
C ILE A 43 -4.99 3.30 5.89
N GLN A 44 -3.83 3.17 6.55
CA GLN A 44 -3.70 2.39 7.79
C GLN A 44 -4.52 3.00 8.95
N LYS A 45 -4.70 4.32 8.98
CA LYS A 45 -5.56 4.98 9.97
C LYS A 45 -7.06 4.79 9.71
N HIS A 46 -7.44 4.61 8.43
CA HIS A 46 -8.83 4.60 7.99
C HIS A 46 -9.31 3.23 7.48
N SER A 47 -8.52 2.16 7.64
CA SER A 47 -8.89 0.77 7.34
C SER A 47 -8.12 -0.20 8.24
N ASP A 48 -8.40 -1.49 8.12
CA ASP A 48 -7.64 -2.56 8.77
C ASP A 48 -6.47 -3.07 7.88
N ALA A 49 -6.04 -2.29 6.88
CA ALA A 49 -4.95 -2.67 5.99
C ALA A 49 -3.57 -2.50 6.65
N GLU A 50 -2.71 -3.49 6.47
CA GLU A 50 -1.30 -3.46 6.85
C GLU A 50 -0.40 -3.40 5.61
N PHE A 51 0.73 -2.69 5.71
CA PHE A 51 1.66 -2.49 4.60
C PHE A 51 3.01 -3.16 4.88
N SER A 52 3.50 -3.92 3.90
CA SER A 52 4.89 -4.41 3.83
C SER A 52 5.69 -3.64 2.78
N HIS A 53 7.01 -3.58 2.94
CA HIS A 53 7.90 -2.86 2.02
C HIS A 53 8.73 -3.83 1.16
N SER A 54 8.04 -4.62 0.33
CA SER A 54 8.70 -5.48 -0.66
C SER A 54 9.10 -4.69 -1.91
N MET A 55 10.12 -5.15 -2.62
CA MET A 55 10.51 -4.57 -3.91
C MET A 55 9.95 -5.40 -5.07
N CYS A 56 9.32 -4.74 -6.05
CA CYS A 56 8.86 -5.45 -7.24
C CYS A 56 10.03 -5.83 -8.16
N PRO A 57 9.86 -6.82 -9.05
CA PRO A 57 10.92 -7.26 -9.96
C PRO A 57 11.50 -6.13 -10.82
N GLU A 58 10.66 -5.20 -11.30
CA GLU A 58 11.09 -4.07 -12.13
C GLU A 58 12.03 -3.12 -11.36
N CYS A 59 11.70 -2.81 -10.10
CA CYS A 59 12.53 -1.98 -9.25
C CYS A 59 13.85 -2.68 -8.91
N SER A 60 13.80 -3.97 -8.60
CA SER A 60 14.99 -4.78 -8.37
C SER A 60 15.89 -4.82 -9.60
N ASP A 61 15.31 -5.00 -10.80
CA ASP A 61 16.05 -5.00 -12.07
C ASP A 61 16.69 -3.65 -12.36
N LYS A 62 15.98 -2.55 -12.07
CA LYS A 62 16.52 -1.20 -12.28
C LYS A 62 17.70 -0.90 -11.34
N LEU A 63 17.65 -1.37 -10.09
CA LEU A 63 18.68 -1.11 -9.10
C LEU A 63 19.87 -2.07 -9.21
N TYR A 64 19.61 -3.36 -9.46
CA TYR A 64 20.61 -4.43 -9.36
C TYR A 64 20.83 -5.20 -10.65
N GLY A 65 20.11 -4.89 -11.73
CA GLY A 65 20.18 -5.65 -12.98
C GLY A 65 21.54 -5.72 -13.67
N LYS A 66 22.51 -4.91 -13.23
CA LYS A 66 23.89 -4.91 -13.71
C LYS A 66 24.88 -5.58 -12.75
N GLU A 67 24.43 -5.96 -11.55
CA GLU A 67 25.26 -6.57 -10.54
C GLU A 67 25.38 -8.08 -10.80
N ASP A 68 26.61 -8.59 -10.82
CA ASP A 68 26.88 -9.99 -11.15
C ASP A 68 26.11 -10.95 -10.23
N TRP A 69 26.05 -10.68 -8.93
CA TRP A 69 25.33 -11.50 -7.95
C TRP A 69 23.82 -11.60 -8.24
N TYR A 70 23.21 -10.52 -8.75
CA TYR A 70 21.79 -10.48 -9.06
C TYR A 70 21.48 -11.21 -10.38
N ILE A 71 22.38 -11.07 -11.35
CA ILE A 71 22.31 -11.81 -12.62
C ILE A 71 22.44 -13.32 -12.38
N GLU A 72 23.40 -13.75 -11.55
CA GLU A 72 23.56 -15.18 -11.21
C GLU A 72 22.35 -15.72 -10.43
N MET A 73 21.85 -14.99 -9.43
CA MET A 73 20.65 -15.36 -8.68
C MET A 73 19.46 -15.63 -9.62
N LYS A 74 19.21 -14.74 -10.60
CA LYS A 74 18.13 -14.93 -11.59
C LYS A 74 18.36 -16.10 -12.55
N LYS A 75 19.61 -16.48 -12.84
CA LYS A 75 19.91 -17.67 -13.65
C LYS A 75 19.59 -18.95 -12.87
N GLU A 76 19.90 -18.99 -11.58
CA GLU A 76 19.59 -20.12 -10.70
C GLU A 76 18.08 -20.30 -10.49
N GLU A 77 17.32 -19.22 -10.35
CA GLU A 77 15.85 -19.27 -10.25
C GLU A 77 15.21 -19.88 -11.50
N LYS A 78 15.68 -19.52 -12.70
CA LYS A 78 15.19 -20.07 -13.97
C LYS A 78 15.53 -21.54 -14.20
N GLN A 79 16.49 -22.10 -13.48
CA GLN A 79 16.86 -23.52 -13.59
C GLN A 79 16.02 -24.42 -12.68
N LYS A 80 15.20 -23.84 -11.79
CA LYS A 80 14.32 -24.56 -10.86
C LYS A 80 12.88 -24.69 -11.37
N GLU A 81 12.55 -24.05 -12.49
CA GLU A 81 11.30 -24.23 -13.25
C GLU A 81 11.46 -25.33 -14.31
#